data_AF-A0A1W4WRR4-F1
#
_entry.id   AF-A0A1W4WRR4-F1
#
_cell.length_a   1.000
_cell.length_b   1.000
_cell.length_c   1.000
_cell.angle_alpha   90.00
_cell.angle_beta   90.00
_cell.angle_gamma   90.00
#
_symmetry.space_group_name_H-M   'P 1'
#
loop_
_entity.id
_entity.type
_entity.pdbx_description
1 polymer ?
#
loop_
_entity_poly.entity_id
_entity_poly.type
_entity_poly.pdbx_seq_one_letter_code
_entity_poly.pdbx_strand_id
1 'polypeptide(L)'
;MRVTVDGGTLCWFSWLKSNNIDETCINPPDYLTGDLDSIPENYLKKVEQRYPQLEIIKTMDQDETDFTKSLRVIQSKISESNIDVPIIIVLGDSSGRIDQIMANVNTLFKAKTIVPNSSVYLLGSDSFSWLLSEGYHKISIPVSLSRSKTWCSLVPIGSSSIATTTGLKWNLNSDVLEFGKMVSTSNTYSGDPVVTVLNSAPLLWSMGILPLVGNSKEQQTEDSVNVI
;
A
#
# COMPACT_ATOMS: atom_id res chain seq x y z
N MET A 1 11.37 2.46 -12.05
CA MET A 1 10.55 3.68 -12.16
C MET A 1 10.10 4.09 -10.76
N ARG A 2 10.13 5.40 -10.46
CA ARG A 2 9.74 6.02 -9.19
C ARG A 2 8.82 7.19 -9.48
N VAL A 3 7.68 7.24 -8.81
CA VAL A 3 6.64 8.24 -9.05
C VAL A 3 6.30 8.90 -7.73
N THR A 4 6.21 10.22 -7.73
CA THR A 4 5.60 10.97 -6.63
C THR A 4 4.25 11.51 -7.07
N VAL A 5 3.29 11.54 -6.15
CA VAL A 5 1.89 11.84 -6.45
C VAL A 5 1.49 13.07 -5.64
N ASP A 6 1.29 14.19 -6.33
CA ASP A 6 0.87 15.50 -5.80
C ASP A 6 1.53 15.83 -4.43
N GLY A 7 0.77 16.04 -3.35
CA GLY A 7 1.33 16.35 -2.03
C GLY A 7 2.34 15.32 -1.50
N GLY A 8 2.31 14.08 -1.99
CA GLY A 8 3.31 13.04 -1.70
C GLY A 8 4.73 13.44 -2.14
N THR A 9 4.89 14.32 -3.13
CA THR A 9 6.18 14.92 -3.47
C THR A 9 6.75 15.72 -2.31
N LEU A 10 5.93 16.54 -1.62
CA LEU A 10 6.36 17.32 -0.46
C LEU A 10 6.73 16.42 0.72
N CYS A 11 5.97 15.32 0.92
CA CYS A 11 6.29 14.31 1.92
C CYS A 11 7.66 13.67 1.66
N TRP A 12 7.98 13.34 0.40
CA TRP A 12 9.27 12.78 0.02
C TRP A 12 10.42 13.73 0.39
N PHE A 13 10.36 15.00 -0.02
CA PHE A 13 11.39 15.99 0.34
C PHE A 13 11.51 16.21 1.85
N SER A 14 10.38 16.25 2.55
CA SER A 14 10.36 16.40 4.01
C SER A 14 11.05 15.21 4.68
N TRP A 15 10.82 14.00 4.19
CA TRP A 15 11.46 12.79 4.68
C TRP A 15 12.98 12.80 4.47
N LEU A 16 13.46 13.23 3.30
CA LEU A 16 14.89 13.36 3.03
C LEU A 16 15.58 14.31 4.02
N LYS A 17 14.97 15.48 4.20
CA LYS A 17 15.48 16.50 5.12
C LYS A 17 15.51 15.99 6.56
N SER A 18 14.43 15.36 7.02
CA SER A 18 14.34 14.84 8.39
C SER A 18 15.32 13.71 8.69
N ASN A 19 15.75 12.96 7.67
CA ASN A 19 16.74 11.88 7.82
C ASN A 19 18.17 12.30 7.47
N ASN A 20 18.43 13.60 7.24
CA ASN A 20 19.72 14.13 6.79
C ASN A 20 20.29 13.39 5.56
N ILE A 21 19.40 12.97 4.67
CA ILE A 21 19.79 12.30 3.43
C ILE A 21 20.10 13.37 2.40
N ASP A 22 21.33 13.38 1.91
CA ASP A 22 21.71 14.20 0.77
C ASP A 22 20.96 13.70 -0.48
N GLU A 23 20.18 14.60 -1.09
CA GLU A 23 19.42 14.33 -2.32
C GLU A 23 20.32 13.87 -3.47
N THR A 24 21.61 14.24 -3.47
CA THR A 24 22.58 13.80 -4.48
C THR A 24 23.01 12.34 -4.32
N CYS A 25 22.78 11.77 -3.14
CA CYS A 25 23.09 10.37 -2.84
C CYS A 25 21.95 9.41 -3.20
N ILE A 26 20.81 9.93 -3.68
CA ILE A 26 19.66 9.11 -4.05
C ILE A 26 19.20 9.44 -5.46
N ASN A 27 18.58 8.45 -6.11
CA ASN A 27 17.99 8.69 -7.41
C ASN A 27 16.65 9.47 -7.22
N PRO A 28 16.42 10.60 -7.92
CA PRO A 28 15.19 11.39 -7.81
C PRO A 28 14.02 10.79 -8.61
N PRO A 29 12.75 11.02 -8.24
CA PRO A 29 11.59 10.49 -8.96
C PRO A 29 11.70 10.68 -10.48
N ASP A 30 11.22 9.70 -11.22
CA ASP A 30 11.14 9.77 -12.69
C ASP A 30 9.94 10.64 -13.11
N TYR A 31 8.84 10.54 -12.36
CA TYR A 31 7.58 11.24 -12.64
C TYR A 31 7.00 11.91 -11.39
N LEU A 32 6.38 13.07 -11.61
CA LEU A 32 5.51 13.75 -10.65
C LEU A 32 4.12 13.87 -11.29
N THR A 33 3.11 13.25 -10.67
CA THR A 33 1.76 13.19 -11.22
C THR A 33 0.73 13.78 -10.26
N GLY A 34 -0.34 14.36 -10.77
CA GLY A 34 -1.46 14.85 -9.95
C GLY A 34 -2.12 16.08 -10.60
N ASP A 35 -3.20 16.59 -10.03
CA ASP A 35 -3.71 17.92 -10.39
C ASP A 35 -2.83 19.08 -9.84
N LEU A 36 -1.93 18.76 -8.90
CA LEU A 36 -0.90 19.62 -8.34
C LEU A 36 -1.45 20.74 -7.45
N ASP A 37 -2.64 20.55 -6.87
CA ASP A 37 -3.28 21.54 -6.01
C ASP A 37 -2.69 21.59 -4.58
N SER A 38 -2.03 20.50 -4.16
CA SER A 38 -1.33 20.43 -2.87
C SER A 38 0.09 21.00 -2.91
N ILE A 39 0.65 21.26 -4.10
CA ILE A 39 2.01 21.79 -4.27
C ILE A 39 1.98 23.27 -4.69
N PRO A 40 2.53 24.19 -3.88
CA PRO A 40 2.65 25.60 -4.26
C PRO A 40 3.45 25.80 -5.57
N GLU A 41 3.00 26.71 -6.43
CA GLU A 41 3.61 26.95 -7.75
C GLU A 41 5.11 27.34 -7.67
N ASN A 42 5.48 28.12 -6.66
CA ASN A 42 6.88 28.48 -6.42
C ASN A 42 7.75 27.26 -6.04
N TYR A 43 7.15 26.23 -5.45
CA TYR A 43 7.83 24.98 -5.13
C TYR A 43 7.97 24.11 -6.37
N LEU A 44 6.92 23.99 -7.21
CA LEU A 44 7.00 23.29 -8.50
C LEU A 44 8.14 23.83 -9.36
N LYS A 45 8.27 25.16 -9.50
CA LYS A 45 9.37 25.79 -10.25
C LYS A 45 10.76 25.41 -9.70
N LYS A 46 10.89 25.27 -8.38
CA LYS A 46 12.15 24.82 -7.75
C LYS A 46 12.43 23.35 -8.07
N VAL A 47 11.40 22.50 -8.02
CA VAL A 47 11.52 21.08 -8.35
C VAL A 47 11.94 20.90 -9.80
N GLU A 48 11.33 21.62 -10.75
CA GLU A 48 11.71 21.61 -12.17
C GLU A 48 13.16 22.03 -12.40
N GLN A 49 13.61 23.11 -11.75
CA GLN A 49 14.99 23.58 -11.85
C GLN A 49 15.98 22.60 -11.24
N ARG A 50 15.60 21.96 -10.13
CA ARG A 50 16.45 21.04 -9.37
C ARG A 50 16.57 19.67 -10.03
N TYR A 51 15.51 19.20 -10.69
CA TYR A 51 15.43 17.89 -11.33
C TYR A 51 15.01 18.03 -12.81
N PRO A 52 15.93 18.42 -13.71
CA PRO A 52 15.60 18.64 -15.12
C PRO A 52 15.11 17.39 -15.87
N GLN A 53 15.34 16.20 -15.31
CA GLN A 53 14.92 14.91 -15.88
C GLN A 53 13.58 14.41 -15.32
N LEU A 54 13.03 15.07 -14.30
CA LEU A 54 11.72 14.74 -13.74
C LEU A 54 10.63 15.18 -14.73
N GLU A 55 9.79 14.24 -15.16
CA GLU A 55 8.63 14.58 -16.00
C GLU A 55 7.41 14.89 -15.12
N ILE A 56 6.87 16.10 -15.25
CA ILE A 56 5.67 16.55 -14.53
C ILE A 56 4.44 16.34 -15.40
N ILE A 57 3.50 15.51 -14.94
CA ILE A 57 2.32 15.09 -15.68
C ILE A 57 1.07 15.51 -14.90
N LYS A 58 0.40 16.56 -15.40
CA LYS A 58 -0.84 17.07 -14.79
C LYS A 58 -2.02 16.17 -15.12
N THR A 59 -2.80 15.79 -14.11
CA THR A 59 -3.99 14.94 -14.24
C THR A 59 -5.22 15.67 -13.70
N MET A 60 -5.90 16.41 -14.58
CA MET A 60 -6.99 17.33 -14.22
C MET A 60 -8.33 16.66 -13.89
N ASP A 61 -8.44 15.33 -14.06
CA ASP A 61 -9.65 14.58 -13.73
C ASP A 61 -9.96 14.69 -12.23
N GLN A 62 -11.22 15.00 -11.91
CA GLN A 62 -11.73 15.21 -10.56
C GLN A 62 -12.60 14.04 -10.06
N ASP A 63 -12.92 13.07 -10.92
CA ASP A 63 -13.72 11.90 -10.56
C ASP A 63 -12.87 10.77 -9.94
N GLU A 64 -11.55 10.86 -10.04
CA GLU A 64 -10.59 9.90 -9.50
C GLU A 64 -9.50 10.56 -8.65
N THR A 65 -9.04 9.86 -7.62
CA THR A 65 -7.92 10.33 -6.78
C THR A 65 -6.61 10.36 -7.56
N ASP A 66 -5.65 11.19 -7.13
CA ASP A 66 -4.32 11.23 -7.76
C ASP A 66 -3.60 9.89 -7.71
N PHE A 67 -3.85 9.06 -6.69
CA PHE A 67 -3.34 7.69 -6.68
C PHE A 67 -3.90 6.88 -7.87
N THR A 68 -5.21 6.87 -8.11
CA THR A 68 -5.78 6.15 -9.25
C THR A 68 -5.25 6.72 -10.58
N LYS A 69 -5.22 8.05 -10.73
CA LYS A 69 -4.70 8.72 -11.93
C LYS A 69 -3.23 8.38 -12.17
N SER A 70 -2.42 8.30 -11.12
CA SER A 70 -1.00 7.93 -11.20
C SER A 70 -0.79 6.51 -11.75
N LEU A 71 -1.65 5.54 -11.43
CA LEU A 71 -1.57 4.19 -11.99
C LEU A 71 -1.81 4.19 -13.51
N ARG A 72 -2.69 5.06 -14.01
CA ARG A 72 -2.92 5.21 -15.47
C ARG A 72 -1.70 5.78 -16.17
N VAL A 73 -1.08 6.79 -15.57
CA VAL A 73 0.17 7.37 -16.06
C VAL A 73 1.29 6.31 -16.06
N ILE A 74 1.43 5.57 -14.97
CA ILE A 74 2.37 4.45 -14.83
C ILE A 74 2.16 3.43 -15.96
N GLN A 75 0.92 3.00 -16.22
CA GLN A 75 0.62 2.06 -17.31
C GLN A 75 1.02 2.64 -18.68
N SER A 76 0.74 3.91 -18.95
CA SER A 76 1.16 4.57 -20.20
C SER A 76 2.68 4.52 -20.36
N LYS A 77 3.43 4.86 -19.30
CA LYS A 77 4.90 4.87 -19.32
C LYS A 77 5.51 3.48 -19.44
N ILE A 78 4.89 2.46 -18.84
CA ILE A 78 5.26 1.05 -19.00
C ILE A 78 5.14 0.65 -20.47
N SER A 79 4.01 0.97 -21.11
CA SER A 79 3.74 0.65 -22.51
C SER A 79 4.64 1.43 -23.48
N GLU A 80 4.84 2.72 -23.26
CA GLU A 80 5.72 3.59 -24.08
C GLU A 80 7.18 3.12 -24.03
N SER A 81 7.67 2.74 -22.85
CA SER A 81 9.07 2.37 -22.63
C SER A 81 9.34 0.88 -22.87
N ASN A 82 8.29 0.08 -23.12
CA ASN A 82 8.35 -1.38 -23.27
C ASN A 82 9.13 -2.05 -22.11
N ILE A 83 8.86 -1.62 -20.88
CA ILE A 83 9.47 -2.19 -19.67
C ILE A 83 8.51 -3.15 -18.98
N ASP A 84 9.04 -4.17 -18.32
CA ASP A 84 8.24 -5.05 -17.46
C ASP A 84 8.27 -4.55 -16.02
N VAL A 85 7.08 -4.33 -15.44
CA VAL A 85 6.90 -3.85 -14.08
C VAL A 85 5.89 -4.76 -13.37
N PRO A 86 6.33 -5.91 -12.84
CA PRO A 86 5.42 -6.89 -12.24
C PRO A 86 4.87 -6.44 -10.88
N ILE A 87 5.53 -5.48 -10.21
CA ILE A 87 5.19 -5.05 -8.85
C ILE A 87 5.23 -3.52 -8.77
N ILE A 88 4.19 -2.96 -8.16
CA ILE A 88 4.09 -1.56 -7.79
C ILE A 88 3.89 -1.49 -6.27
N ILE A 89 4.84 -0.88 -5.57
CA ILE A 89 4.75 -0.63 -4.12
C ILE A 89 4.39 0.84 -3.93
N VAL A 90 3.28 1.08 -3.26
CA VAL A 90 2.74 2.41 -2.98
C VAL A 90 3.03 2.72 -1.53
N LEU A 91 3.82 3.77 -1.30
CA LEU A 91 4.07 4.29 0.03
C LEU A 91 2.88 5.19 0.41
N GLY A 92 2.02 4.68 1.28
CA GLY A 92 0.80 5.35 1.70
C GLY A 92 0.35 4.80 3.03
N ASP A 93 0.29 5.67 4.04
CA ASP A 93 -0.04 5.22 5.38
C ASP A 93 -1.53 4.94 5.53
N SER A 94 -1.87 4.00 6.42
CA SER A 94 -3.25 3.67 6.78
C SER A 94 -3.80 4.55 7.90
N SER A 95 -3.25 5.77 8.03
CA SER A 95 -3.60 6.74 9.07
C SER A 95 -4.08 8.07 8.46
N GLY A 96 -4.71 8.92 9.28
CA GLY A 96 -5.24 10.21 8.83
C GLY A 96 -6.67 10.15 8.28
N ARG A 97 -6.90 10.76 7.11
CA ARG A 97 -8.24 10.89 6.52
C ARG A 97 -8.80 9.53 6.10
N ILE A 98 -9.82 9.05 6.82
CA ILE A 98 -10.45 7.75 6.55
C ILE A 98 -11.00 7.62 5.13
N ASP A 99 -11.55 8.70 4.57
CA ASP A 99 -12.06 8.73 3.21
C ASP A 99 -10.93 8.50 2.18
N GLN A 100 -9.73 9.05 2.43
CA GLN A 100 -8.54 8.81 1.60
C GLN A 100 -8.00 7.38 1.75
N ILE A 101 -8.02 6.82 2.97
CA ILE A 101 -7.67 5.41 3.20
C ILE A 101 -8.61 4.51 2.39
N MET A 102 -9.92 4.75 2.45
CA MET A 102 -10.90 4.00 1.67
C MET A 102 -10.76 4.23 0.16
N ALA A 103 -10.36 5.42 -0.27
CA ALA A 103 -10.06 5.70 -1.68
C ALA A 103 -8.82 4.93 -2.18
N ASN A 104 -7.80 4.75 -1.33
CA ASN A 104 -6.65 3.90 -1.64
C ASN A 104 -7.06 2.44 -1.81
N VAL A 105 -7.91 1.92 -0.91
CA VAL A 105 -8.49 0.59 -1.05
C VAL A 105 -9.30 0.47 -2.35
N ASN A 106 -10.17 1.44 -2.64
CA ASN A 106 -10.94 1.47 -3.89
C ASN A 106 -10.01 1.47 -5.13
N THR A 107 -8.86 2.15 -5.05
CA THR A 107 -7.86 2.12 -6.12
C THR A 107 -7.30 0.72 -6.34
N LEU A 108 -7.12 -0.11 -5.29
CA LEU A 108 -6.71 -1.51 -5.45
C LEU A 108 -7.74 -2.34 -6.22
N PHE A 109 -9.04 -2.07 -6.05
CA PHE A 109 -10.10 -2.71 -6.87
C PHE A 109 -9.98 -2.32 -8.34
N LYS A 110 -9.67 -1.05 -8.64
CA LYS A 110 -9.47 -0.55 -10.00
C LYS A 110 -8.15 -1.02 -10.63
N ALA A 111 -7.12 -1.28 -9.81
CA ALA A 111 -5.77 -1.57 -10.27
C ALA A 111 -5.69 -2.75 -11.25
N LYS A 112 -6.49 -3.80 -11.06
CA LYS A 112 -6.55 -4.96 -11.97
C LYS A 112 -6.94 -4.57 -13.41
N THR A 113 -7.73 -3.52 -13.56
CA THR A 113 -8.13 -3.00 -14.89
C THR A 113 -7.11 -1.99 -15.42
N ILE A 114 -6.52 -1.18 -14.54
CA ILE A 114 -5.61 -0.09 -14.94
C ILE A 114 -4.20 -0.61 -15.27
N VAL A 115 -3.65 -1.49 -14.43
CA VAL A 115 -2.30 -2.08 -14.54
C VAL A 115 -2.40 -3.62 -14.48
N PRO A 116 -2.99 -4.27 -15.51
CA PRO A 116 -3.36 -5.69 -15.45
C PRO A 116 -2.19 -6.65 -15.27
N ASN A 117 -0.97 -6.23 -15.61
CA ASN A 117 0.26 -7.03 -15.50
C ASN A 117 1.07 -6.73 -14.23
N SER A 118 0.58 -5.83 -13.37
CA SER A 118 1.28 -5.40 -12.16
C SER A 118 0.47 -5.73 -10.91
N SER A 119 1.14 -6.27 -9.90
CA SER A 119 0.57 -6.40 -8.56
C SER A 119 0.81 -5.11 -7.78
N VAL A 120 -0.26 -4.54 -7.22
CA VAL A 120 -0.21 -3.28 -6.46
C VAL A 120 -0.32 -3.55 -4.97
N TYR A 121 0.65 -3.06 -4.21
CA TYR A 121 0.72 -3.21 -2.77
C TYR A 121 0.77 -1.85 -2.08
N LEU A 122 0.03 -1.71 -0.99
CA LEU A 122 0.13 -0.57 -0.08
C LEU A 122 1.12 -0.91 1.02
N LEU A 123 2.14 -0.09 1.18
CA LEU A 123 3.10 -0.16 2.26
C LEU A 123 2.90 1.07 3.15
N GLY A 124 2.36 0.82 4.35
CA GLY A 124 2.22 1.80 5.41
C GLY A 124 3.40 1.78 6.38
N SER A 125 3.28 2.53 7.46
CA SER A 125 4.29 2.58 8.52
C SER A 125 4.44 1.27 9.29
N ASP A 126 3.33 0.55 9.48
CA ASP A 126 3.24 -0.68 10.28
C ASP A 126 2.52 -1.84 9.57
N SER A 127 2.09 -1.63 8.32
CA SER A 127 1.27 -2.59 7.57
C SER A 127 1.70 -2.73 6.11
N PHE A 128 1.45 -3.93 5.57
CA PHE A 128 1.57 -4.25 4.15
C PHE A 128 0.28 -4.90 3.67
N SER A 129 -0.37 -4.27 2.70
CA SER A 129 -1.74 -4.62 2.28
C SER A 129 -1.89 -4.74 0.78
N TRP A 130 -2.72 -5.66 0.33
CA TRP A 130 -3.09 -5.80 -1.09
C TRP A 130 -4.41 -6.55 -1.25
N LEU A 131 -4.99 -6.45 -2.44
CA LEU A 131 -6.26 -7.11 -2.77
C LEU A 131 -6.00 -8.53 -3.28
N LEU A 132 -6.57 -9.53 -2.60
CA LEU A 132 -6.70 -10.89 -3.10
C LEU A 132 -7.91 -10.93 -4.03
N SER A 133 -7.70 -11.21 -5.32
CA SER A 133 -8.79 -11.51 -6.26
C SER A 133 -9.55 -12.77 -5.82
N GLU A 134 -10.74 -13.01 -6.35
CA GLU A 134 -11.39 -14.32 -6.24
C GLU A 134 -10.44 -15.43 -6.71
N GLY A 135 -10.39 -16.53 -5.96
CA GLY A 135 -9.58 -17.70 -6.30
C GLY A 135 -8.70 -18.18 -5.16
N TYR A 136 -7.61 -18.85 -5.53
CA TYR A 136 -6.68 -19.50 -4.60
C TYR A 136 -5.34 -18.78 -4.56
N HIS A 137 -4.84 -18.51 -3.36
CA HIS A 137 -3.63 -17.75 -3.09
C HIS A 137 -2.69 -18.52 -2.18
N LYS A 138 -1.38 -18.34 -2.40
CA LYS A 138 -0.32 -18.79 -1.50
C LYS A 138 0.54 -17.58 -1.12
N ILE A 139 0.61 -17.31 0.18
CA ILE A 139 1.31 -16.16 0.73
C ILE A 139 2.46 -16.68 1.59
N SER A 140 3.69 -16.43 1.17
CA SER A 140 4.89 -16.77 1.94
C SER A 140 5.07 -15.77 3.09
N ILE A 141 5.12 -16.28 4.31
CA ILE A 141 5.24 -15.45 5.51
C ILE A 141 6.70 -15.48 5.99
N PRO A 142 7.36 -14.32 6.14
CA PRO A 142 8.68 -14.24 6.75
C PRO A 142 8.70 -14.89 8.14
N VAL A 143 9.71 -15.74 8.38
CA VAL A 143 9.86 -16.47 9.66
C VAL A 143 9.89 -15.52 10.86
N SER A 144 10.44 -14.32 10.70
CA SER A 144 10.46 -13.29 11.74
C SER A 144 9.04 -12.89 12.17
N LEU A 145 8.14 -12.63 11.22
CA LEU A 145 6.74 -12.24 11.48
C LEU A 145 5.94 -13.37 12.12
N SER A 146 6.19 -14.62 11.69
CA SER A 146 5.57 -15.79 12.30
C SER A 146 6.01 -15.98 13.75
N ARG A 147 7.31 -15.85 14.04
CA ARG A 147 7.87 -15.98 15.40
C ARG A 147 7.39 -14.88 16.34
N SER A 148 7.28 -13.64 15.86
CA SER A 148 6.75 -12.51 16.64
C SER A 148 5.23 -12.55 16.79
N LYS A 149 4.54 -13.52 16.15
CA LYS A 149 3.08 -13.59 16.10
C LYS A 149 2.47 -12.26 15.64
N THR A 150 3.09 -11.66 14.62
CA THR A 150 2.59 -10.41 14.04
C THR A 150 1.17 -10.61 13.52
N TRP A 151 0.36 -9.56 13.58
CA TRP A 151 -1.04 -9.64 13.18
C TRP A 151 -1.20 -9.75 11.66
N CYS A 152 -2.32 -10.31 11.23
CA CYS A 152 -2.82 -10.25 9.86
C CYS A 152 -4.36 -10.22 9.86
N SER A 153 -4.94 -9.90 8.71
CA SER A 153 -6.39 -9.80 8.52
C SER A 153 -6.83 -10.13 7.09
N LEU A 154 -8.09 -10.56 6.99
CA LEU A 154 -8.84 -10.76 5.75
C LEU A 154 -10.14 -9.96 5.84
N VAL A 155 -10.22 -8.88 5.06
CA VAL A 155 -11.30 -7.88 5.19
C VAL A 155 -12.16 -7.83 3.91
N PRO A 156 -13.48 -8.10 3.99
CA PRO A 156 -14.39 -8.17 2.85
C PRO A 156 -14.97 -6.79 2.48
N ILE A 157 -14.12 -5.86 2.01
CA ILE A 157 -14.52 -4.45 1.82
C ILE A 157 -15.55 -4.26 0.69
N GLY A 158 -15.40 -4.96 -0.44
CA GLY A 158 -16.29 -4.76 -1.59
C GLY A 158 -17.62 -5.50 -1.49
N SER A 159 -17.57 -6.77 -1.07
CA SER A 159 -18.74 -7.63 -0.92
C SER A 159 -18.43 -8.75 0.08
N SER A 160 -19.48 -9.45 0.52
CA SER A 160 -19.28 -10.69 1.28
C SER A 160 -18.44 -11.71 0.49
N SER A 161 -17.60 -12.46 1.19
CA SER A 161 -16.80 -13.54 0.63
C SER A 161 -16.85 -14.77 1.53
N ILE A 162 -16.99 -15.94 0.92
CA ILE A 162 -16.72 -17.22 1.59
C ILE A 162 -15.22 -17.46 1.52
N ALA A 163 -14.59 -17.84 2.64
CA ALA A 163 -13.16 -18.05 2.71
C ALA A 163 -12.79 -19.35 3.44
N THR A 164 -11.75 -20.02 2.92
CA THR A 164 -11.09 -21.16 3.56
C THR A 164 -9.59 -20.88 3.60
N THR A 165 -8.95 -21.10 4.75
CA THR A 165 -7.53 -20.79 4.92
C THR A 165 -6.74 -21.92 5.57
N THR A 166 -5.42 -21.91 5.35
CA THR A 166 -4.45 -22.69 6.13
C THR A 166 -3.30 -21.80 6.57
N GLY A 167 -2.54 -22.19 7.59
CA GLY A 167 -1.36 -21.44 8.05
C GLY A 167 -1.66 -20.26 8.98
N LEU A 168 -2.94 -19.97 9.24
CA LEU A 168 -3.36 -18.99 10.25
C LEU A 168 -3.60 -19.68 11.60
N LYS A 169 -3.47 -18.93 12.70
CA LYS A 169 -3.83 -19.38 14.05
C LYS A 169 -5.33 -19.67 14.14
N TRP A 170 -6.14 -18.79 13.55
CA TRP A 170 -7.57 -18.99 13.40
C TRP A 170 -7.87 -19.18 11.91
N ASN A 171 -7.77 -20.42 11.44
CA ASN A 171 -8.11 -20.77 10.07
C ASN A 171 -9.62 -20.70 9.84
N LEU A 172 -10.00 -20.31 8.63
CA LEU A 172 -11.37 -20.30 8.16
C LEU A 172 -11.69 -21.63 7.46
N ASN A 173 -12.92 -22.12 7.60
CA ASN A 173 -13.39 -23.34 6.98
C ASN A 173 -14.74 -23.09 6.26
N SER A 174 -14.66 -22.51 5.06
CA SER A 174 -15.82 -22.04 4.29
C SER A 174 -16.68 -21.04 5.07
N ASP A 175 -16.03 -20.19 5.86
CA ASP A 175 -16.72 -19.18 6.66
C ASP A 175 -17.09 -17.97 5.82
N VAL A 176 -18.21 -17.33 6.17
CA VAL A 176 -18.67 -16.10 5.51
C VAL A 176 -18.05 -14.88 6.18
N LEU A 177 -17.26 -14.13 5.41
CA LEU A 177 -16.75 -12.81 5.80
C LEU A 177 -17.66 -11.72 5.25
N GLU A 178 -18.18 -10.85 6.12
CA GLU A 178 -19.08 -9.75 5.77
C GLU A 178 -19.06 -8.65 6.83
N PHE A 179 -19.00 -7.38 6.42
CA PHE A 179 -19.16 -6.24 7.33
C PHE A 179 -20.52 -6.27 8.03
N GLY A 180 -20.54 -5.99 9.33
CA GLY A 180 -21.73 -6.14 10.18
C GLY A 180 -21.97 -7.57 10.68
N LYS A 181 -21.18 -8.54 10.22
CA LYS A 181 -21.14 -9.92 10.71
C LYS A 181 -19.72 -10.26 11.17
N MET A 182 -19.07 -11.21 10.51
CA MET A 182 -17.72 -11.66 10.83
C MET A 182 -16.70 -11.04 9.87
N VAL A 183 -15.63 -10.48 10.41
CA VAL A 183 -14.43 -10.04 9.67
C VAL A 183 -13.22 -10.64 10.39
N SER A 184 -12.27 -11.21 9.64
CA SER A 184 -11.06 -11.77 10.26
C SER A 184 -10.06 -10.64 10.53
N THR A 185 -10.16 -10.01 11.69
CA THR A 185 -9.18 -9.03 12.19
C THR A 185 -8.39 -9.62 13.36
N SER A 186 -7.20 -9.07 13.62
CA SER A 186 -6.32 -9.53 14.70
C SER A 186 -5.99 -11.02 14.66
N ASN A 187 -5.96 -11.61 13.46
CA ASN A 187 -5.49 -12.97 13.25
C ASN A 187 -3.95 -13.00 13.34
N THR A 188 -3.35 -14.18 13.37
CA THR A 188 -1.90 -14.35 13.31
C THR A 188 -1.57 -15.71 12.70
N TYR A 189 -0.29 -16.09 12.68
CA TYR A 189 0.20 -17.27 11.97
C TYR A 189 0.22 -18.50 12.89
N SER A 190 -0.01 -19.68 12.32
CA SER A 190 0.07 -20.97 13.03
C SER A 190 1.53 -21.37 13.36
N GLY A 191 2.50 -20.78 12.65
CA GLY A 191 3.89 -21.23 12.60
C GLY A 191 4.29 -21.75 11.22
N ASP A 192 3.33 -22.00 10.33
CA ASP A 192 3.59 -22.42 8.96
C ASP A 192 4.24 -21.29 8.14
N PRO A 193 5.19 -21.61 7.24
CA PRO A 193 5.85 -20.60 6.40
C PRO A 193 4.97 -20.08 5.27
N VAL A 194 3.81 -20.70 5.05
CA VAL A 194 2.89 -20.37 3.96
C VAL A 194 1.46 -20.33 4.50
N VAL A 195 0.79 -19.21 4.26
CA VAL A 195 -0.66 -19.09 4.40
C VAL A 195 -1.30 -19.38 3.06
N THR A 196 -2.36 -20.17 3.05
CA THR A 196 -3.20 -20.34 1.85
C THR A 196 -4.57 -19.73 2.08
N VAL A 197 -5.13 -19.11 1.05
CA VAL A 197 -6.45 -18.48 1.10
C VAL A 197 -7.20 -18.87 -0.16
N LEU A 198 -8.38 -19.48 -0.01
CA LEU A 198 -9.36 -19.67 -1.07
C LEU A 198 -10.54 -18.76 -0.77
N ASN A 199 -10.87 -17.83 -1.66
CA ASN A 199 -11.94 -16.85 -1.46
C ASN A 199 -12.87 -16.74 -2.68
N SER A 200 -14.16 -16.60 -2.42
CA SER A 200 -15.21 -16.51 -3.46
C SER A 200 -15.45 -15.09 -3.98
N ALA A 201 -14.93 -14.06 -3.32
CA ALA A 201 -14.99 -12.66 -3.76
C ALA A 201 -13.75 -11.92 -3.24
N PRO A 202 -13.39 -10.74 -3.78
CA PRO A 202 -12.16 -10.05 -3.39
C PRO A 202 -12.07 -9.76 -1.88
N LEU A 203 -10.89 -10.02 -1.31
CA LEU A 203 -10.57 -9.75 0.09
C LEU A 203 -9.36 -8.83 0.18
N LEU A 204 -9.42 -7.80 1.02
CA LEU A 204 -8.22 -7.06 1.39
C LEU A 204 -7.43 -7.92 2.39
N TRP A 205 -6.25 -8.37 1.97
CA TRP A 205 -5.27 -8.92 2.90
C TRP A 205 -4.44 -7.77 3.46
N SER A 206 -4.26 -7.76 4.77
CA SER A 206 -3.34 -6.85 5.45
C SER A 206 -2.55 -7.63 6.48
N MET A 207 -1.26 -7.31 6.60
CA MET A 207 -0.38 -7.92 7.59
C MET A 207 0.52 -6.87 8.20
N GLY A 208 0.83 -7.04 9.49
CA GLY A 208 1.82 -6.21 10.14
C GLY A 208 3.21 -6.48 9.57
N ILE A 209 4.05 -5.44 9.54
CA ILE A 209 5.46 -5.52 9.16
C ILE A 209 6.36 -5.23 10.37
N LEU A 210 7.64 -5.60 10.25
CA LEU A 210 8.63 -5.07 11.18
C LEU A 210 8.88 -3.58 10.85
N PRO A 211 9.22 -2.74 11.85
CA PRO A 211 9.51 -1.34 11.62
C PRO A 211 10.52 -1.15 10.47
N LEU A 212 10.16 -0.31 9.50
CA LEU A 212 11.01 -0.02 8.33
C LEU A 212 12.28 0.77 8.68
N VAL A 213 12.28 1.41 9.86
CA VAL A 213 13.44 2.08 10.44
C VAL A 213 13.85 1.31 11.68
N GLY A 214 15.12 0.93 11.78
CA GLY A 214 15.65 0.33 12.99
C GLY A 214 15.51 1.31 14.15
N ASN A 215 14.70 0.98 15.15
CA ASN A 215 14.61 1.75 16.39
C ASN A 215 15.96 1.68 17.12
N SER A 216 16.87 2.61 16.83
CA SER A 216 17.83 3.06 17.83
C SER A 216 17.06 3.94 18.82
N LYS A 217 16.58 3.30 19.90
CA LYS A 217 15.91 3.83 21.11
C LYS A 217 14.38 3.74 21.09
N GLU A 218 13.82 2.68 21.69
CA GLU A 218 13.38 2.67 23.10
C GLU A 218 12.64 1.36 23.43
N GLN A 219 13.17 0.63 24.42
CA GLN A 219 12.42 -0.31 25.22
C GLN A 219 11.81 0.45 26.41
N GLN A 220 10.64 -0.01 26.85
CA GLN A 220 9.85 0.44 28.01
C GLN A 220 8.99 1.68 27.71
N THR A 221 7.67 1.55 27.60
CA THR A 221 6.83 1.24 28.77
C THR A 221 5.49 0.62 28.34
N GLU A 222 5.02 -0.30 29.17
CA GLU A 222 3.63 -0.71 29.29
C GLU A 222 2.76 0.55 29.49
N ASP A 223 1.65 0.66 28.75
CA ASP A 223 0.38 0.83 29.44
C ASP A 223 -0.80 0.44 28.55
N SER A 224 -1.67 -0.34 29.18
CA SER A 224 -2.90 -0.85 28.62
C SER A 224 -3.89 0.29 28.53
N VAL A 225 -4.29 0.69 27.32
CA VAL A 225 -5.52 1.47 27.15
C VAL A 225 -6.51 0.59 26.41
N ASN A 226 -7.42 0.02 27.19
CA ASN A 226 -8.70 -0.47 26.69
C ASN A 226 -9.39 0.70 25.98
N VAL A 227 -9.70 0.51 24.70
CA VAL A 227 -10.75 1.27 24.03
C VAL A 227 -11.75 0.25 23.51
N ILE A 228 -13.02 0.53 23.83
CA ILE A 228 -14.23 -0.25 23.61
C ILE A 228 -14.39 -0.60 22.13
#